data_AF-A0A7C0U1J4-F1
#
_entry.id   AF-A0A7C0U1J4-F1
#
_cell.length_a   1.000
_cell.length_b   1.000
_cell.length_c   1.000
_cell.angle_alpha   90.00
_cell.angle_beta   90.00
_cell.angle_gamma   90.00
#
_symmetry.space_group_name_H-M   'P 1'
#
loop_
_entity.id
_entity.type
_entity.pdbx_description
1 polymer ?
#
loop_
_entity_poly.entity_id
_entity_poly.type
_entity_poly.pdbx_seq_one_letter_code
_entity_poly.pdbx_strand_id
1 'polypeptide(L)' 'MSGRELARLLKKYGYEITRETGSHIRLTSKLKGFV' A
#
# COMPACT_ATOMS: atom_id res chain seq x y z
N MET A 1 -1.29 15.65 3.00
CA MET A 1 -1.60 14.21 2.96
C MET A 1 -0.53 13.54 2.12
N SER A 2 0.41 12.86 2.75
CA SER A 2 1.46 12.11 2.06
C SER A 2 0.95 10.73 1.62
N GLY A 3 1.55 10.14 0.57
CA GLY A 3 1.22 8.78 0.15
C GLY A 3 1.43 7.74 1.26
N ARG A 4 2.37 7.99 2.19
CA ARG A 4 2.62 7.13 3.36
C ARG A 4 1.49 7.17 4.37
N GLU A 5 0.88 8.33 4.62
CA GLU A 5 -0.28 8.43 5.51
C GLU A 5 -1.47 7.64 4.94
N LEU A 6 -1.73 7.77 3.64
CA LEU A 6 -2.75 7.00 2.95
C LEU A 6 -2.46 5.50 3.03
N ALA A 7 -1.23 5.08 2.73
CA ALA A 7 -0.80 3.69 2.84
C ALA A 7 -1.00 3.12 4.26
N ARG A 8 -0.74 3.93 5.30
CA ARG A 8 -0.94 3.54 6.70
C ARG A 8 -2.42 3.31 7.03
N LEU A 9 -3.32 4.13 6.48
CA LEU A 9 -4.77 3.94 6.61
C LEU A 9 -5.26 2.70 5.86
N LEU A 10 -4.68 2.43 4.69
CA LEU A 10 -5.05 1.27 3.87
C LEU A 10 -4.57 -0.07 4.44
N LYS A 11 -3.63 -0.06 5.39
CA LYS A 11 -3.18 -1.26 6.12
C LYS A 11 -4.33 -2.02 6.78
N LYS A 12 -5.36 -1.31 7.28
CA LYS A 12 -6.55 -1.95 7.89
C LYS A 12 -7.39 -2.77 6.89
N TYR A 13 -7.23 -2.48 5.60
CA TYR A 13 -7.87 -3.23 4.51
C TYR A 13 -6.90 -4.26 3.88
N GLY A 14 -5.80 -4.59 4.57
CA GLY A 14 -4.85 -5.60 4.13
C GLY A 14 -3.94 -5.16 2.97
N TYR A 15 -3.81 -3.86 2.73
CA TYR A 15 -2.80 -3.33 1.81
C TYR A 15 -1.46 -3.15 2.51
N GLU A 16 -0.38 -3.53 1.84
CA GLU A 16 0.98 -3.33 2.32
C GLU A 16 1.84 -2.67 1.26
N ILE A 17 2.77 -1.81 1.69
CA ILE A 17 3.77 -1.21 0.80
C ILE A 17 4.75 -2.30 0.38
N THR A 18 4.85 -2.54 -0.93
CA THR A 18 5.80 -3.50 -1.50
C THR A 18 6.96 -2.82 -2.22
N ARG A 19 6.81 -1.54 -2.58
CA ARG A 19 7.89 -0.73 -3.15
C ARG A 19 7.61 0.76 -2.94
N GLU A 20 8.65 1.53 -2.68
CA GLU A 20 8.61 2.99 -2.67
C GLU A 20 9.80 3.54 -3.46
N THR A 21 9.53 4.41 -4.42
CA THR A 21 10.56 5.09 -5.23
C THR A 21 10.19 6.54 -5.43
N GLY A 22 10.94 7.44 -4.80
CA GLY A 22 10.62 8.87 -4.79
C GLY A 22 9.22 9.11 -4.21
N SER A 23 8.38 9.83 -4.96
CA SER A 23 6.99 10.12 -4.55
C SER A 23 5.99 8.98 -4.85
N HIS A 24 6.43 7.88 -5.46
CA HIS A 24 5.57 6.77 -5.84
C HIS A 24 5.64 5.63 -4.82
N ILE A 25 4.46 5.14 -4.42
CA ILE A 25 4.30 4.01 -3.50
C ILE A 25 3.45 2.94 -4.19
N ARG A 26 3.95 1.71 -4.22
CA ARG A 26 3.21 0.54 -4.68
C ARG A 26 2.68 -0.22 -3.47
N LEU A 27 1.38 -0.48 -3.48
CA LEU A 27 0.69 -1.28 -2.48
C LEU A 27 0.29 -2.63 -3.10
N THR A 28 0.41 -3.70 -2.33
CA THR A 28 -0.14 -5.02 -2.67
C THR A 28 -1.21 -5.38 -1.65
N SER A 29 -2.36 -5.87 -2.12
CA SER A 29 -3.39 -6.41 -1.22
C SER A 29 -3.07 -7.85 -0.87
N LYS A 30 -3.08 -8.19 0.41
CA LYS A 30 -3.01 -9.57 0.89
C LYS A 30 -4.37 -10.28 0.88
N LEU A 31 -5.47 -9.55 0.67
CA LEU A 31 -6.83 -10.09 0.73
C LEU A 31 -7.35 -10.56 -0.64
N LYS A 32 -6.87 -9.97 -1.73
CA LYS A 32 -7.11 -10.49 -3.07
C LYS A 32 -5.87 -11.24 -3.51
N GLY A 33 -5.95 -12.56 -3.42
CA GLY A 33 -4.94 -13.47 -3.92
C GLY A 33 -4.57 -13.13 -5.37
N PHE A 34 -3.27 -13.24 -5.65
CA PHE A 34 -2.73 -13.31 -6.99
C PHE A 34 -3.55 -14.33 -7.78
N VAL A 35 -4.27 -13.85 -8.81
CA VAL A 35 -4.70 -14.68 -9.93
C VAL A 35 -3.60 -14.61 -10.97
#